data_AF-A0AAE3H171-F1
#
_entry.id   AF-A0AAE3H171-F1
#
_cell.length_a   1.000
_cell.length_b   1.000
_cell.length_c   1.000
_cell.angle_alpha   90.00
_cell.angle_beta   90.00
_cell.angle_gamma   90.00
#
_symmetry.space_group_name_H-M   'P 1'
#
loop_
_entity.id
_entity.type
_entity.pdbx_description
1 polymer ?
#
loop_
_entity_poly.entity_id
_entity_poly.type
_entity_poly.pdbx_seq_one_letter_code
_entity_poly.pdbx_strand_id
1 'polypeptide(L)'
;MKGIYTLANDSAYDQLIAFINSVNMNLGENIPICIIPYNDNMDKIKEAIIKYPNVGIFNDREALDQWDRFTFDCWEAHPKEKQSSWLRPSWYKTNVARKFVAFDGEFEEFVFFDSDTLVMKPVDDVFQKLKSYDLVFDDWEHIKREPSTELEIDLVSQDQSISKAEIYPLLHCDSFWGSKKGIFSYKILDNLRLELITKKKIAWVKDGSWWSSS
;
A
#
# COMPACT_ATOMS: atom_id res chain seq x y z
N MET A 1 5.53 5.02 -18.84
CA MET A 1 6.33 3.78 -18.73
C MET A 1 5.63 2.84 -17.76
N LYS A 2 5.69 1.51 -17.99
CA LYS A 2 5.17 0.51 -17.05
C LYS A 2 6.27 0.08 -16.08
N GLY A 3 5.92 -0.20 -14.82
CA GLY A 3 6.90 -0.72 -13.87
C GLY A 3 6.28 -1.37 -12.64
N ILE A 4 7.15 -1.80 -11.74
CA ILE A 4 6.78 -2.52 -10.52
C ILE A 4 7.29 -1.75 -9.30
N TYR A 5 6.44 -1.56 -8.31
CA TYR A 5 6.84 -1.06 -7.00
C TYR A 5 6.83 -2.19 -5.97
N THR A 6 7.75 -2.11 -5.00
CA THR A 6 7.73 -2.96 -3.81
C THR A 6 8.27 -2.17 -2.62
N LEU A 7 7.85 -2.49 -1.41
CA LEU A 7 8.30 -1.85 -0.17
C LEU A 7 9.24 -2.79 0.58
N ALA A 8 10.47 -2.35 0.88
CA ALA A 8 11.42 -3.19 1.61
C ALA A 8 12.46 -2.37 2.38
N ASN A 9 13.13 -3.03 3.32
CA ASN A 9 14.39 -2.64 3.92
C ASN A 9 15.27 -3.88 4.17
N ASP A 10 16.45 -3.70 4.74
CA ASP A 10 17.39 -4.80 4.99
C ASP A 10 16.84 -5.93 5.88
N SER A 11 15.74 -5.71 6.61
CA SER A 11 15.07 -6.77 7.38
C SER A 11 14.28 -7.75 6.50
N ALA A 12 13.81 -7.30 5.34
CA ALA A 12 13.09 -8.09 4.34
C ALA A 12 14.00 -8.50 3.16
N TYR A 13 15.32 -8.47 3.38
CA TYR A 13 16.32 -8.67 2.32
C TYR A 13 16.12 -9.97 1.55
N ASP A 14 16.00 -11.11 2.24
CA ASP A 14 15.89 -12.41 1.57
C ASP A 14 14.60 -12.52 0.76
N GLN A 15 13.49 -12.00 1.31
CA GLN A 15 12.19 -11.92 0.64
C GLN A 15 12.30 -11.07 -0.63
N LEU A 16 12.87 -9.86 -0.52
CA LEU A 16 13.05 -8.96 -1.65
C LEU A 16 13.90 -9.60 -2.76
N ILE A 17 15.00 -10.27 -2.43
CA ILE A 17 15.84 -10.94 -3.44
C ILE A 17 15.07 -12.06 -4.13
N ALA A 18 14.28 -12.85 -3.39
CA ALA A 18 13.41 -13.87 -3.97
C ALA A 18 12.35 -13.25 -4.90
N PHE A 19 11.73 -12.14 -4.48
CA PHE A 19 10.77 -11.38 -5.28
C PHE A 19 11.40 -10.88 -6.59
N ILE A 20 12.54 -10.18 -6.55
CA ILE A 20 13.25 -9.67 -7.74
C ILE A 20 13.56 -10.81 -8.71
N ASN A 21 14.08 -11.93 -8.21
CA ASN A 21 14.37 -13.10 -9.05
C ASN A 21 13.09 -13.66 -9.70
N SER A 22 11.98 -13.73 -8.96
CA SER A 22 10.70 -14.20 -9.50
C SER A 22 10.13 -13.27 -10.56
N VAL A 23 10.26 -11.95 -10.39
CA VAL A 23 9.90 -10.94 -11.39
C VAL A 23 10.74 -11.11 -12.65
N ASN A 24 12.06 -11.14 -12.52
CA ASN A 24 12.95 -11.26 -13.68
C ASN A 24 12.71 -12.58 -14.44
N MET A 25 12.43 -13.67 -13.72
CA MET A 25 12.13 -14.98 -14.33
C MET A 25 10.81 -14.99 -15.10
N ASN A 26 9.76 -14.33 -14.60
CA ASN A 26 8.39 -14.47 -15.14
C ASN A 26 7.90 -13.26 -15.96
N LEU A 27 8.46 -12.07 -15.73
CA LEU A 27 8.11 -10.82 -16.41
C LEU A 27 9.25 -10.30 -17.31
N GLY A 28 10.46 -10.82 -17.11
CA GLY A 28 11.67 -10.43 -17.85
C GLY A 28 12.39 -9.23 -17.26
N GLU A 29 13.68 -9.13 -17.52
CA GLU A 29 14.56 -8.07 -16.98
C GLU A 29 14.31 -6.69 -17.61
N ASN A 30 13.39 -6.57 -18.56
CA ASN A 30 13.04 -5.29 -19.18
C ASN A 30 12.03 -4.48 -18.37
N ILE A 31 11.33 -5.09 -17.40
CA ILE A 31 10.40 -4.36 -16.54
C ILE A 31 11.18 -3.69 -15.41
N PRO A 32 11.09 -2.36 -15.24
CA PRO A 32 11.76 -1.67 -14.15
C PRO A 32 11.08 -2.00 -12.83
N ILE A 33 11.89 -2.24 -11.80
CA ILE A 33 11.48 -2.47 -10.43
C ILE A 33 12.00 -1.31 -9.58
N CYS A 34 11.13 -0.65 -8.84
CA CYS A 34 11.48 0.42 -7.92
C CYS A 34 11.18 0.00 -6.49
N ILE A 35 12.23 -0.08 -5.67
CA ILE A 35 12.12 -0.41 -4.25
C ILE A 35 11.86 0.87 -3.48
N ILE A 36 10.70 0.96 -2.85
CA ILE A 36 10.34 1.99 -1.89
C ILE A 36 11.03 1.64 -0.56
N PRO A 37 11.84 2.55 0.01
CA PRO A 37 12.51 2.28 1.27
C PRO A 37 11.52 2.33 2.44
N TYR A 38 11.33 1.20 3.11
CA TYR A 38 10.54 1.15 4.34
C TYR A 38 11.13 2.07 5.41
N ASN A 39 12.45 2.08 5.55
CA ASN A 39 13.18 3.05 6.36
C ASN A 39 14.59 3.24 5.80
N ASP A 40 15.48 3.94 6.52
CA ASP A 40 16.82 4.27 6.02
C ASP A 40 17.81 3.08 6.06
N ASN A 41 17.42 1.93 6.64
CA ASN A 41 18.24 0.73 6.73
C ASN A 41 18.24 -0.06 5.41
N MET A 42 19.05 0.37 4.45
CA MET A 42 19.03 -0.08 3.05
C MET A 42 20.39 -0.55 2.52
N ASP A 43 21.40 -0.71 3.38
CA ASP A 43 22.78 -0.91 2.93
C ASP A 43 22.97 -2.25 2.21
N LYS A 44 22.40 -3.34 2.76
CA LYS A 44 22.46 -4.66 2.10
C LYS A 44 21.72 -4.66 0.78
N ILE A 45 20.54 -4.04 0.74
CA ILE A 45 19.77 -3.93 -0.50
C ILE A 45 20.55 -3.15 -1.55
N LYS A 46 21.10 -1.97 -1.20
CA LYS A 46 21.87 -1.14 -2.12
C LYS A 46 23.04 -1.89 -2.73
N GLU A 47 23.78 -2.68 -1.95
CA GLU A 47 24.88 -3.50 -2.46
C GLU A 47 24.36 -4.61 -3.39
N ALA A 48 23.32 -5.33 -2.97
CA ALA A 48 22.82 -6.47 -3.71
C ALA A 48 22.18 -6.11 -5.05
N ILE A 49 21.58 -4.92 -5.18
CA ILE A 49 20.89 -4.52 -6.40
C ILE A 49 21.80 -4.03 -7.52
N ILE A 50 23.09 -3.80 -7.26
CA ILE A 50 24.07 -3.35 -8.27
C ILE A 50 24.11 -4.28 -9.50
N LYS A 51 23.88 -5.59 -9.29
CA LYS A 51 23.85 -6.59 -10.37
C LYS A 51 22.54 -6.63 -11.17
N TYR A 52 21.49 -5.95 -10.73
CA TYR A 52 20.18 -5.93 -11.39
C TYR A 52 19.96 -4.56 -12.06
N PRO A 53 20.26 -4.42 -13.37
CA PRO A 53 20.23 -3.12 -14.05
C PRO A 53 18.83 -2.51 -14.16
N ASN A 54 17.77 -3.31 -14.00
CA ASN A 54 16.37 -2.89 -14.01
C ASN A 54 15.82 -2.54 -12.62
N VAL A 55 16.63 -2.62 -11.56
CA VAL A 55 16.19 -2.38 -10.18
C VAL A 55 16.77 -1.06 -9.66
N GLY A 56 15.90 -0.19 -9.17
CA GLY A 56 16.26 1.08 -8.54
C GLY A 56 15.64 1.25 -7.15
N ILE A 57 16.03 2.33 -6.46
CA ILE A 57 15.47 2.72 -5.16
C ILE A 57 14.75 4.05 -5.32
N PHE A 58 13.54 4.13 -4.78
CA PHE A 58 12.75 5.36 -4.72
C PHE A 58 13.49 6.41 -3.87
N ASN A 59 13.66 7.63 -4.41
CA ASN A 59 14.50 8.65 -3.80
C ASN A 59 13.81 10.02 -3.61
N ASP A 60 12.53 10.15 -3.93
CA ASP A 60 11.77 11.37 -3.63
C ASP A 60 11.43 11.42 -2.13
N ARG A 61 12.27 12.12 -1.38
CA ARG A 61 12.09 12.24 0.06
C ARG A 61 10.87 13.06 0.45
N GLU A 62 10.49 14.04 -0.36
CA GLU A 62 9.35 14.91 -0.06
C GLU A 62 8.04 14.11 -0.15
N ALA A 63 7.90 13.28 -1.18
CA ALA A 63 6.75 12.39 -1.34
C ALA A 63 6.66 11.37 -0.19
N LEU A 64 7.79 10.75 0.20
CA LEU A 64 7.84 9.85 1.36
C LEU A 64 7.39 10.55 2.65
N ASP A 65 7.96 11.71 2.95
CA ASP A 65 7.64 12.46 4.18
C ASP A 65 6.19 12.97 4.17
N GLN A 66 5.60 13.21 3.00
CA GLN A 66 4.20 13.58 2.89
C GLN A 66 3.25 12.42 3.25
N TRP A 67 3.50 11.22 2.72
CA TRP A 67 2.72 10.02 3.06
C TRP A 67 2.89 9.61 4.53
N ASP A 68 4.11 9.69 5.05
CA ASP A 68 4.39 9.45 6.48
C ASP A 68 3.58 10.43 7.34
N ARG A 69 3.63 11.74 7.06
CA ARG A 69 2.85 12.75 7.78
C ARG A 69 1.36 12.42 7.73
N PHE A 70 0.80 12.28 6.53
CA PHE A 70 -0.63 11.98 6.34
C PHE A 70 -1.09 10.77 7.18
N THR A 71 -0.34 9.66 7.13
CA THR A 71 -0.72 8.45 7.85
C THR A 71 -0.53 8.57 9.36
N PHE A 72 0.52 9.25 9.82
CA PHE A 72 0.74 9.51 11.25
C PHE A 72 -0.33 10.45 11.81
N ASP A 73 -0.73 11.48 11.07
CA ASP A 73 -1.80 12.40 11.47
C ASP A 73 -3.14 11.67 11.60
N CYS A 74 -3.43 10.75 10.68
CA CYS A 74 -4.62 9.91 10.77
C CYS A 74 -4.53 8.94 11.98
N TRP A 75 -3.35 8.37 12.26
CA TRP A 75 -3.14 7.57 13.47
C TRP A 75 -3.39 8.37 14.75
N GLU A 76 -2.85 9.59 14.83
CA GLU A 76 -3.03 10.47 15.98
C GLU A 76 -4.50 10.87 16.21
N ALA A 77 -5.27 10.95 15.13
CA ALA A 77 -6.70 11.21 15.18
C ALA A 77 -7.53 9.98 15.62
N HIS A 78 -6.97 8.76 15.51
CA HIS A 78 -7.67 7.54 15.86
C HIS A 78 -8.03 7.52 17.36
N PRO A 79 -9.26 7.12 17.76
CA PRO A 79 -9.69 7.11 19.17
C PRO A 79 -8.73 6.38 20.12
N LYS A 80 -8.06 5.33 19.63
CA LYS A 80 -7.04 4.58 20.38
C LYS A 80 -5.78 5.33 20.74
N GLU A 81 -5.42 6.44 20.09
CA GLU A 81 -4.22 7.18 20.47
C GLU A 81 -4.28 7.65 21.94
N LYS A 82 -5.49 7.83 22.47
CA LYS A 82 -5.75 8.19 23.87
C LYS A 82 -5.55 7.04 24.85
N GLN A 83 -5.38 5.80 24.37
CA GLN A 83 -5.09 4.63 25.20
C GLN A 83 -3.59 4.57 25.54
N SER A 84 -3.28 3.78 26.58
CA SER A 84 -1.90 3.51 27.01
C SER A 84 -1.02 3.04 25.86
N SER A 85 0.23 3.51 25.79
CA SER A 85 1.19 3.10 24.75
C SER A 85 1.41 1.59 24.69
N TRP A 86 1.27 0.89 25.83
CA TRP A 86 1.37 -0.57 25.92
C TRP A 86 0.22 -1.34 25.25
N LEU A 87 -0.89 -0.66 24.94
CA LEU A 87 -2.05 -1.25 24.26
C LEU A 87 -2.09 -0.90 22.77
N ARG A 88 -1.11 -0.13 22.29
CA ARG A 88 -1.01 0.23 20.87
C ARG A 88 -0.48 -0.97 20.09
N PRO A 89 -1.04 -1.25 18.90
CA PRO A 89 -0.59 -2.37 18.09
C PRO A 89 0.85 -2.16 17.58
N SER A 90 1.51 -3.25 17.18
CA SER A 90 2.89 -3.23 16.65
C SER A 90 3.04 -2.39 15.39
N TRP A 91 1.96 -2.18 14.65
CA TRP A 91 1.90 -1.34 13.45
C TRP A 91 1.61 0.15 13.74
N TYR A 92 1.62 0.57 15.02
CA TYR A 92 1.49 1.99 15.37
C TYR A 92 2.63 2.81 14.78
N LYS A 93 2.29 3.83 13.97
CA LYS A 93 3.24 4.73 13.28
C LYS A 93 4.38 3.98 12.58
N THR A 94 4.06 2.86 11.94
CA THR A 94 4.99 2.18 11.03
C THR A 94 4.98 2.83 9.66
N ASN A 95 6.02 2.52 8.89
CA ASN A 95 6.22 3.06 7.55
C ASN A 95 5.59 2.17 6.45
N VAL A 96 4.68 1.25 6.81
CA VAL A 96 4.03 0.33 5.86
C VAL A 96 3.27 1.12 4.78
N ALA A 97 2.66 2.24 5.16
CA ALA A 97 1.91 3.09 4.24
C ALA A 97 2.78 3.84 3.22
N ARG A 98 4.12 3.81 3.34
CA ARG A 98 5.01 4.34 2.30
C ARG A 98 4.79 3.69 0.94
N LYS A 99 4.21 2.48 0.90
CA LYS A 99 3.79 1.82 -0.34
C LYS A 99 2.93 2.70 -1.25
N PHE A 100 2.14 3.63 -0.69
CA PHE A 100 1.30 4.54 -1.47
C PHE A 100 2.07 5.64 -2.22
N VAL A 101 3.35 5.86 -1.91
CA VAL A 101 4.21 6.74 -2.72
C VAL A 101 4.37 6.26 -4.16
N ALA A 102 4.01 5.00 -4.45
CA ALA A 102 3.89 4.49 -5.82
C ALA A 102 3.01 5.38 -6.71
N PHE A 103 2.00 6.07 -6.15
CA PHE A 103 1.16 7.00 -6.90
C PHE A 103 1.89 8.28 -7.33
N ASP A 104 3.00 8.63 -6.68
CA ASP A 104 3.81 9.81 -6.98
C ASP A 104 5.07 9.47 -7.80
N GLY A 105 5.37 8.17 -7.95
CA GLY A 105 6.56 7.68 -8.63
C GLY A 105 6.60 7.90 -10.14
N GLU A 106 7.64 7.40 -10.79
CA GLU A 106 7.92 7.63 -12.21
C GLU A 106 7.10 6.78 -13.19
N PHE A 107 6.43 5.70 -12.74
CA PHE A 107 5.70 4.80 -13.62
C PHE A 107 4.26 5.26 -13.86
N GLU A 108 3.93 5.57 -15.12
CA GLU A 108 2.57 5.96 -15.56
C GLU A 108 1.52 4.89 -15.24
N GLU A 109 1.88 3.61 -15.42
CA GLU A 109 1.11 2.45 -15.02
C GLU A 109 2.03 1.55 -14.20
N PHE A 110 1.56 1.03 -13.07
CA PHE A 110 2.38 0.17 -12.23
C PHE A 110 1.59 -0.95 -11.59
N VAL A 111 2.32 -1.94 -11.09
CA VAL A 111 1.81 -2.94 -10.16
C VAL A 111 2.67 -2.89 -8.91
N PHE A 112 2.04 -2.75 -7.74
CA PHE A 112 2.70 -2.90 -6.46
C PHE A 112 2.62 -4.35 -5.99
N PHE A 113 3.70 -4.84 -5.39
CA PHE A 113 3.75 -6.09 -4.65
C PHE A 113 4.43 -5.88 -3.30
N ASP A 114 3.88 -6.49 -2.24
CA ASP A 114 4.66 -6.70 -1.01
C ASP A 114 5.89 -7.59 -1.32
N SER A 115 7.02 -7.27 -0.67
CA SER A 115 8.30 -7.90 -0.98
C SER A 115 8.38 -9.39 -0.61
N ASP A 116 7.43 -9.89 0.17
CA ASP A 116 7.28 -11.30 0.56
C ASP A 116 6.40 -12.11 -0.41
N THR A 117 6.07 -11.54 -1.58
CA THR A 117 5.35 -12.21 -2.67
C THR A 117 6.32 -12.85 -3.68
N LEU A 118 5.87 -13.92 -4.35
CA LEU A 118 6.53 -14.48 -5.54
C LEU A 118 5.65 -14.31 -6.78
N VAL A 119 6.23 -13.76 -7.84
CA VAL A 119 5.58 -13.67 -9.15
C VAL A 119 5.72 -15.00 -9.87
N MET A 120 4.58 -15.61 -10.19
CA MET A 120 4.52 -16.96 -10.79
C MET A 120 3.94 -16.97 -12.22
N LYS A 121 3.49 -15.83 -12.72
CA LYS A 121 2.90 -15.66 -14.07
C LYS A 121 3.05 -14.21 -14.55
N PRO A 122 2.89 -13.96 -15.87
CA PRO A 122 2.76 -12.61 -16.40
C PRO A 122 1.63 -11.80 -15.76
N VAL A 123 1.82 -10.48 -15.67
CA VAL A 123 0.82 -9.50 -15.15
C VAL A 123 0.25 -8.60 -16.25
N ASP A 124 0.36 -9.01 -17.51
CA ASP A 124 -0.15 -8.26 -18.66
C ASP A 124 -1.65 -7.97 -18.56
N ASP A 125 -2.41 -8.87 -17.94
CA ASP A 125 -3.85 -8.72 -17.76
C ASP A 125 -4.19 -7.57 -16.80
N VAL A 126 -3.36 -7.33 -15.78
CA VAL A 126 -3.50 -6.18 -14.88
C VAL A 126 -3.27 -4.89 -15.66
N PHE A 127 -2.17 -4.78 -16.40
CA PHE A 127 -1.91 -3.61 -17.23
C PHE A 127 -2.98 -3.40 -18.30
N GLN A 128 -3.54 -4.47 -18.86
CA GLN A 128 -4.63 -4.36 -19.82
C GLN A 128 -5.92 -3.82 -19.17
N LYS A 129 -6.24 -4.26 -17.94
CA LYS A 129 -7.39 -3.74 -17.16
C LYS A 129 -7.21 -2.26 -16.82
N LEU A 130 -5.98 -1.81 -16.57
CA LEU A 130 -5.70 -0.39 -16.28
C LEU A 130 -6.08 0.56 -17.43
N LYS A 131 -6.25 0.08 -18.66
CA LYS A 131 -6.80 0.92 -19.75
C LYS A 131 -8.24 1.39 -19.49
N SER A 132 -8.98 0.67 -18.65
CA SER A 132 -10.39 0.93 -18.34
C SER A 132 -10.65 1.23 -16.86
N TYR A 133 -9.75 0.83 -15.96
CA TYR A 133 -9.88 0.98 -14.52
C TYR A 133 -8.69 1.74 -13.93
N ASP A 134 -8.90 2.44 -12.83
CA ASP A 134 -7.83 3.18 -12.14
C ASP A 134 -7.13 2.34 -11.07
N LEU A 135 -7.84 1.36 -10.50
CA LEU A 135 -7.32 0.41 -9.53
C LEU A 135 -7.72 -1.00 -9.95
N VAL A 136 -6.79 -1.95 -9.83
CA VAL A 136 -7.01 -3.37 -10.10
C VAL A 136 -6.44 -4.16 -8.94
N PHE A 137 -7.29 -4.93 -8.27
CA PHE A 137 -6.90 -5.81 -7.17
C PHE A 137 -7.03 -7.28 -7.58
N ASP A 138 -6.26 -8.15 -6.92
CA ASP A 138 -6.37 -9.62 -7.04
C ASP A 138 -6.27 -10.20 -5.62
N ASP A 139 -7.40 -10.19 -4.91
CA ASP A 139 -7.47 -10.52 -3.48
C ASP A 139 -8.75 -11.28 -3.10
N TRP A 140 -8.89 -11.56 -1.81
CA TRP A 140 -10.06 -12.19 -1.20
C TRP A 140 -10.71 -11.34 -0.10
N GLU A 141 -10.32 -10.08 0.09
CA GLU A 141 -10.86 -9.23 1.16
C GLU A 141 -12.36 -8.96 0.94
N HIS A 142 -12.75 -8.81 -0.32
CA HIS A 142 -14.12 -8.52 -0.72
C HIS A 142 -15.15 -9.61 -0.38
N ILE A 143 -14.69 -10.85 -0.13
CA ILE A 143 -15.55 -11.95 0.34
C ILE A 143 -15.56 -12.09 1.87
N LYS A 144 -14.68 -11.40 2.60
CA LYS A 144 -14.70 -11.43 4.07
C LYS A 144 -15.96 -10.79 4.60
N ARG A 145 -16.39 -11.26 5.77
CA ARG A 145 -17.56 -10.76 6.50
C ARG A 145 -17.15 -10.50 7.95
N GLU A 146 -18.00 -9.80 8.69
CA GLU A 146 -17.77 -9.62 10.12
C GLU A 146 -17.72 -10.98 10.83
N PRO A 147 -16.81 -11.18 11.81
CA PRO A 147 -15.93 -10.17 12.42
C PRO A 147 -14.58 -9.95 11.70
N SER A 148 -14.29 -10.67 10.60
CA SER A 148 -12.97 -10.74 9.96
C SER A 148 -12.55 -9.50 9.14
N THR A 149 -13.41 -8.50 9.00
CA THR A 149 -13.07 -7.22 8.36
C THR A 149 -12.30 -6.32 9.32
N GLU A 150 -11.46 -5.45 8.79
CA GLU A 150 -10.74 -4.43 9.58
C GLU A 150 -11.59 -3.18 9.85
N LEU A 151 -12.75 -3.08 9.23
CA LEU A 151 -13.68 -1.96 9.39
C LEU A 151 -14.91 -2.37 10.21
N GLU A 152 -15.44 -1.41 10.99
CA GLU A 152 -16.74 -1.42 11.65
C GLU A 152 -17.85 -1.22 10.61
N ILE A 153 -18.29 -2.31 9.97
CA ILE A 153 -19.16 -2.25 8.78
C ILE A 153 -20.52 -1.64 9.09
N ASP A 154 -21.08 -1.88 10.28
CA ASP A 154 -22.31 -1.22 10.73
C ASP A 154 -22.17 0.31 10.76
N LEU A 155 -21.04 0.81 11.26
CA LEU A 155 -20.78 2.24 11.35
C LEU A 155 -20.61 2.86 9.95
N VAL A 156 -19.88 2.18 9.06
CA VAL A 156 -19.73 2.63 7.66
C VAL A 156 -21.08 2.66 6.96
N SER A 157 -21.89 1.60 7.10
CA SER A 157 -23.22 1.50 6.49
C SER A 157 -24.15 2.61 6.95
N GLN A 158 -24.15 2.90 8.25
CA GLN A 158 -24.95 3.98 8.82
C GLN A 158 -24.48 5.37 8.35
N ASP A 159 -23.17 5.65 8.41
CA ASP A 159 -22.64 6.97 8.05
C ASP A 159 -22.78 7.27 6.55
N GLN A 160 -22.54 6.28 5.70
CA GLN A 160 -22.61 6.42 4.25
C GLN A 160 -24.00 6.17 3.67
N SER A 161 -24.96 5.71 4.49
CA SER A 161 -26.32 5.37 4.04
C SER A 161 -26.33 4.37 2.86
N ILE A 162 -25.39 3.41 2.87
CA ILE A 162 -25.28 2.32 1.88
C ILE A 162 -25.39 0.98 2.58
N SER A 163 -25.84 -0.05 1.89
CA SER A 163 -25.99 -1.38 2.48
C SER A 163 -24.63 -2.05 2.73
N LYS A 164 -24.56 -2.95 3.72
CA LYS A 164 -23.36 -3.78 3.94
C LYS A 164 -22.96 -4.55 2.68
N ALA A 165 -23.95 -5.00 1.89
CA ALA A 165 -23.73 -5.73 0.65
C ALA A 165 -23.02 -4.88 -0.43
N GLU A 166 -23.19 -3.56 -0.40
CA GLU A 166 -22.47 -2.62 -1.28
C GLU A 166 -21.07 -2.30 -0.75
N ILE A 167 -20.83 -2.39 0.57
CA ILE A 167 -19.53 -2.12 1.19
C ILE A 167 -18.54 -3.26 0.94
N TYR A 168 -18.95 -4.52 1.16
CA TYR A 168 -18.00 -5.64 1.11
C TYR A 168 -17.23 -5.74 -0.21
N PRO A 169 -17.84 -5.55 -1.40
CA PRO A 169 -17.11 -5.56 -2.68
C PRO A 169 -16.04 -4.47 -2.83
N LEU A 170 -16.01 -3.46 -1.95
CA LEU A 170 -15.05 -2.35 -1.98
C LEU A 170 -13.85 -2.59 -1.05
N LEU A 171 -13.85 -3.67 -0.28
CA LEU A 171 -12.77 -4.01 0.64
C LEU A 171 -11.71 -4.81 -0.11
N HIS A 172 -10.48 -4.33 -0.07
CA HIS A 172 -9.37 -4.88 -0.84
C HIS A 172 -8.10 -4.98 -0.01
N CYS A 173 -7.24 -5.92 -0.37
CA CYS A 173 -5.92 -6.09 0.23
C CYS A 173 -4.93 -5.12 -0.41
N ASP A 174 -4.00 -4.62 0.37
CA ASP A 174 -2.92 -3.75 -0.07
C ASP A 174 -1.57 -4.50 -0.12
N SER A 175 -1.59 -5.80 -0.46
CA SER A 175 -0.37 -6.56 -0.77
C SER A 175 -0.09 -6.67 -2.27
N PHE A 176 -1.14 -6.46 -3.09
CA PHE A 176 -1.08 -6.46 -4.54
C PHE A 176 -2.12 -5.51 -5.13
N TRP A 177 -1.68 -4.55 -5.93
CA TRP A 177 -2.60 -3.77 -6.75
C TRP A 177 -1.91 -3.16 -7.98
N GLY A 178 -2.65 -3.09 -9.08
CA GLY A 178 -2.32 -2.30 -10.25
C GLY A 178 -2.93 -0.91 -10.18
N SER A 179 -2.19 0.11 -10.59
CA SER A 179 -2.73 1.46 -10.72
C SER A 179 -1.94 2.35 -11.66
N LYS A 180 -2.23 3.65 -11.64
CA LYS A 180 -1.64 4.70 -12.45
C LYS A 180 -1.06 5.79 -11.56
N LYS A 181 -0.02 6.45 -12.07
CA LYS A 181 0.51 7.65 -11.45
C LYS A 181 -0.58 8.71 -11.30
N GLY A 182 -0.53 9.46 -10.19
CA GLY A 182 -1.28 10.70 -10.02
C GLY A 182 -2.76 10.55 -9.72
N ILE A 183 -3.28 9.33 -9.50
CA ILE A 183 -4.69 9.15 -9.12
C ILE A 183 -5.00 9.71 -7.73
N PHE A 184 -3.99 9.84 -6.84
CA PHE A 184 -4.08 10.49 -5.54
C PHE A 184 -3.38 11.86 -5.56
N SER A 185 -3.98 12.84 -6.24
CA SER A 185 -3.48 14.22 -6.20
C SER A 185 -3.43 14.79 -4.77
N TYR A 186 -2.63 15.84 -4.55
CA TYR A 186 -2.62 16.62 -3.30
C TYR A 186 -4.03 16.98 -2.79
N LYS A 187 -4.92 17.40 -3.72
CA LYS A 187 -6.31 17.73 -3.39
C LYS A 187 -7.10 16.53 -2.87
N ILE A 188 -6.84 15.34 -3.40
CA ILE A 188 -7.48 14.10 -2.95
C ILE A 188 -6.96 13.74 -1.55
N LEU A 189 -5.64 13.84 -1.32
CA LEU A 189 -5.07 13.63 0.02
C LEU A 189 -5.64 14.59 1.06
N ASP A 190 -5.78 15.87 0.73
CA ASP A 190 -6.39 16.87 1.62
C ASP A 190 -7.86 16.54 1.93
N ASN A 191 -8.62 16.10 0.93
CA ASN A 191 -10.00 15.65 1.13
C ASN A 191 -10.06 14.41 2.02
N LEU A 192 -9.20 13.42 1.79
CA LEU A 192 -9.10 12.21 2.63
C LEU A 192 -8.76 12.58 4.07
N ARG A 193 -7.84 13.52 4.26
CA ARG A 193 -7.47 14.03 5.58
C ARG A 193 -8.66 14.68 6.29
N LEU A 194 -9.45 15.49 5.59
CA LEU A 194 -10.66 16.10 6.14
C LEU A 194 -11.71 15.04 6.53
N GLU A 195 -11.93 14.03 5.70
CA GLU A 195 -12.85 12.93 5.97
C GLU A 195 -12.39 12.09 7.19
N LEU A 196 -11.13 11.66 7.19
CA LEU A 196 -10.60 10.77 8.23
C LEU A 196 -10.44 11.48 9.57
N ILE A 197 -9.85 12.67 9.57
CA ILE A 197 -9.48 13.39 10.79
C ILE A 197 -10.62 14.31 11.26
N THR A 198 -11.04 15.28 10.43
CA THR A 198 -12.01 16.30 10.85
C THR A 198 -13.41 15.71 11.02
N LYS A 199 -13.85 14.87 10.08
CA LYS A 199 -15.14 14.14 10.17
C LYS A 199 -15.03 12.84 10.97
N LYS A 200 -13.84 12.51 11.50
CA LYS A 200 -13.59 11.36 12.38
C LYS A 200 -13.94 10.00 11.78
N LYS A 201 -13.93 9.86 10.45
CA LYS A 201 -14.15 8.57 9.78
C LYS A 201 -13.03 7.57 10.02
N ILE A 202 -11.91 8.04 10.56
CA ILE A 202 -10.86 7.18 11.10
C ILE A 202 -11.38 6.15 12.13
N ALA A 203 -12.47 6.47 12.84
CA ALA A 203 -13.11 5.57 13.80
C ALA A 203 -13.86 4.40 13.13
N TRP A 204 -13.93 4.33 11.80
CA TRP A 204 -14.41 3.16 11.09
C TRP A 204 -13.43 2.01 11.12
N VAL A 205 -12.14 2.28 11.34
CA VAL A 205 -11.14 1.22 11.49
C VAL A 205 -11.31 0.61 12.87
N LYS A 206 -11.37 -0.72 12.93
CA LYS A 206 -11.47 -1.44 14.18
C LYS A 206 -10.24 -1.19 15.02
N ASP A 207 -10.47 -1.17 16.32
CA ASP A 207 -9.45 -1.00 17.34
C ASP A 207 -8.25 -1.96 17.18
N GLY A 208 -8.47 -3.19 16.71
CA GLY A 208 -7.42 -4.20 16.52
C GLY A 208 -6.78 -4.23 15.13
N SER A 209 -7.02 -3.21 14.30
CA SER A 209 -6.68 -3.22 12.88
C SER A 209 -6.00 -1.92 12.43
N TRP A 210 -5.51 -1.92 11.19
CA TRP A 210 -5.05 -0.73 10.48
C TRP A 210 -5.29 -0.90 8.99
N TRP A 211 -5.61 0.16 8.24
CA TRP A 211 -5.92 0.03 6.79
C TRP A 211 -4.75 -0.43 5.90
N SER A 212 -3.61 -0.74 6.52
CA SER A 212 -2.38 -1.20 5.90
C SER A 212 -1.58 -1.98 6.95
N SER A 213 -2.16 -3.08 7.44
CA SER A 213 -1.45 -4.06 8.29
C SER A 213 -1.22 -5.36 7.52
N SER A 214 -0.09 -5.40 6.82
CA SER A 214 0.57 -6.65 6.39
C SER A 214 1.38 -7.24 7.54
#